data_AF-A0A242M2M5-F1
#
_entry.id   AF-A0A242M2M5-F1
#
_cell.length_a   1.000
_cell.length_b   1.000
_cell.length_c   1.000
_cell.angle_alpha   90.00
_cell.angle_beta   90.00
_cell.angle_gamma   90.00
#
_symmetry.space_group_name_H-M   'P 1'
#
loop_
_entity.id
_entity.type
_entity.pdbx_description
1 polymer ?
#
loop_
_entity_poly.entity_id
_entity_poly.type
_entity_poly.pdbx_seq_one_letter_code
_entity_poly.pdbx_strand_id
1 'polypeptide(L)'
;MSTGLVAERLMIGSLLQELIRPPSDTVHQAVKRTDFLCYNRLDGRWDYVAFDARDPAGLMPAWSLSRGELNRIEFSFAPTATVVGNTVEFVRARQEIITKDSDHEVNDQYFTLADGTGTEWLGHRYAYVRRS
;
A
#
# COMPACT_ATOMS: atom_id res chain seq x y z
N MET A 1 5.96 -11.45 4.28
CA MET A 1 6.09 -10.19 5.05
C MET A 1 7.49 -9.64 4.85
N SER A 2 7.65 -8.31 4.78
CA SER A 2 8.94 -7.66 4.59
C SER A 2 9.17 -6.63 5.71
N THR A 3 10.32 -6.73 6.38
CA THR A 3 10.68 -5.91 7.56
C THR A 3 12.09 -5.36 7.41
N GLY A 4 12.44 -4.35 8.21
CA GLY A 4 13.78 -3.75 8.19
C GLY A 4 14.06 -2.95 6.91
N LEU A 5 13.01 -2.43 6.28
CA LEU A 5 13.09 -1.65 5.05
C LEU A 5 13.30 -0.16 5.37
N VAL A 6 13.63 0.61 4.34
CA VAL A 6 13.61 2.08 4.40
C VAL A 6 12.67 2.61 3.33
N ALA A 7 12.08 3.77 3.63
CA ALA A 7 11.25 4.51 2.69
C ALA A 7 11.87 5.88 2.44
N GLU A 8 12.15 6.19 1.17
CA GLU A 8 12.53 7.55 0.75
C GLU A 8 11.30 8.28 0.21
N ARG A 9 11.18 9.57 0.54
CA ARG A 9 10.03 10.39 0.16
C ARG A 9 10.46 11.55 -0.71
N LEU A 10 9.76 11.74 -1.82
CA LEU A 10 9.93 12.87 -2.71
C LEU A 10 8.57 13.51 -2.99
N MET A 11 8.49 14.83 -2.81
CA MET A 11 7.34 15.60 -3.26
C MET A 11 7.49 15.95 -4.75
N ILE A 12 6.50 15.60 -5.56
CA ILE A 12 6.38 15.96 -6.97
C ILE A 12 5.12 16.83 -7.10
N GLY A 13 5.30 18.15 -6.92
CA GLY A 13 4.16 19.06 -6.76
C GLY A 13 3.37 18.73 -5.49
N SER A 14 2.08 18.39 -5.62
CA SER A 14 1.23 17.95 -4.50
C SER A 14 1.22 16.42 -4.29
N LEU A 15 1.89 15.67 -5.15
CA LEU A 15 1.99 14.21 -5.08
C LEU A 15 3.18 13.83 -4.21
N LEU A 16 2.96 12.99 -3.20
CA LEU A 16 4.03 12.32 -2.48
C LEU A 16 4.37 11.02 -3.22
N GLN A 17 5.62 10.85 -3.63
CA GLN A 17 6.18 9.57 -4.01
C GLN A 17 6.93 8.97 -2.82
N GLU A 18 6.71 7.70 -2.53
CA GLU A 18 7.42 6.93 -1.51
C GLU A 18 8.03 5.66 -2.13
N LEU A 19 9.35 5.50 -1.98
CA LEU A 19 10.11 4.37 -2.50
C LEU A 19 10.54 3.47 -1.34
N ILE A 20 9.95 2.28 -1.25
CA ILE A 20 10.22 1.30 -0.20
C ILE A 20 11.24 0.28 -0.71
N ARG A 21 12.39 0.20 -0.04
CA ARG A 21 13.55 -0.60 -0.49
C ARG A 21 14.35 -1.18 0.68
N PRO A 22 15.19 -2.20 0.44
CA PRO A 22 16.19 -2.62 1.41
C PRO A 22 17.17 -1.48 1.73
N PRO A 23 17.67 -1.34 2.97
CA PRO A 23 18.61 -0.27 3.32
C PRO A 23 19.88 -0.27 2.46
N SER A 24 20.36 -1.45 2.07
CA SER A 24 21.55 -1.64 1.23
C SER A 24 21.38 -1.24 -0.24
N ASP A 25 20.14 -1.05 -0.70
CA ASP A 25 19.85 -0.69 -2.10
C ASP A 25 19.92 0.82 -2.30
N THR A 26 21.12 1.37 -2.47
CA THR A 26 21.33 2.82 -2.61
C THR A 26 21.14 3.36 -4.03
N VAL A 27 20.91 2.47 -5.00
CA VAL A 27 20.75 2.81 -6.43
C VAL A 27 19.39 2.38 -6.99
N HIS A 28 18.45 2.04 -6.09
CA HIS A 28 17.04 1.74 -6.40
C HIS A 28 16.82 0.57 -7.37
N GLN A 29 17.66 -0.47 -7.33
CA GLN A 29 17.49 -1.66 -8.18
C GLN A 29 16.58 -2.72 -7.56
N ALA A 30 16.45 -2.73 -6.24
CA ALA A 30 15.70 -3.73 -5.47
C ALA A 30 14.49 -3.11 -4.76
N VAL A 31 13.96 -2.00 -5.29
CA VAL A 31 12.72 -1.37 -4.83
C VAL A 31 11.64 -2.44 -4.76
N LYS A 32 11.06 -2.58 -3.58
CA LYS A 32 9.99 -3.55 -3.34
C LYS A 32 8.64 -2.95 -3.72
N ARG A 33 8.50 -1.65 -3.47
CA ARG A 33 7.25 -0.95 -3.68
C ARG A 33 7.47 0.54 -3.91
N THR A 34 6.66 1.10 -4.81
CA THR A 34 6.57 2.53 -5.05
C THR A 34 5.14 2.97 -4.85
N ASP A 35 4.95 3.93 -3.97
CA ASP A 35 3.65 4.47 -3.61
C ASP A 35 3.55 5.92 -4.06
N PHE A 36 2.40 6.29 -4.60
CA PHE A 36 2.05 7.65 -4.97
C PHE A 36 0.79 8.05 -4.22
N LEU A 37 0.86 9.14 -3.45
CA LEU A 37 -0.21 9.57 -2.56
C LEU A 37 -0.47 11.07 -2.73
N CYS A 38 -1.74 11.44 -2.93
CA CYS A 38 -2.17 12.84 -3.01
C CYS A 38 -3.46 13.03 -2.21
N TYR A 39 -3.62 14.17 -1.54
CA TYR A 39 -4.88 14.51 -0.90
C TYR A 39 -5.78 15.31 -1.85
N ASN A 40 -6.90 14.72 -2.23
CA ASN A 40 -7.94 15.37 -3.01
C ASN A 40 -8.86 16.19 -2.08
N ARG A 41 -8.71 17.51 -2.17
CA ARG A 41 -9.46 18.46 -1.32
C ARG A 41 -10.94 18.60 -1.71
N LEU A 42 -11.31 18.27 -2.94
CA LEU A 42 -12.71 18.35 -3.39
C LEU A 42 -13.53 17.22 -2.80
N ASP A 43 -12.97 16.00 -2.84
CA ASP A 43 -13.64 14.79 -2.33
C ASP A 43 -13.34 14.51 -0.85
N GLY A 44 -12.40 15.23 -0.25
CA GLY A 44 -12.02 15.05 1.15
C GLY A 44 -11.35 13.70 1.44
N ARG A 45 -10.64 13.15 0.45
CA ARG A 45 -10.03 11.81 0.51
C ARG A 45 -8.60 11.79 -0.01
N TRP A 46 -7.89 10.73 0.31
CA TRP A 46 -6.59 10.40 -0.26
C TRP A 46 -6.79 9.57 -1.53
N ASP A 47 -6.18 10.02 -2.62
CA ASP A 47 -6.02 9.23 -3.85
C ASP A 47 -4.63 8.59 -3.84
N TYR A 48 -4.57 7.32 -4.20
CA TYR A 48 -3.37 6.50 -4.05
C TYR A 48 -3.16 5.59 -5.26
N VAL A 49 -1.90 5.39 -5.64
CA VAL A 49 -1.49 4.37 -6.60
C VAL A 49 -0.27 3.66 -6.06
N ALA A 50 -0.29 2.34 -6.06
CA ALA A 50 0.87 1.53 -5.74
C ALA A 50 1.39 0.75 -6.94
N PHE A 51 2.70 0.56 -6.97
CA PHE A 51 3.37 -0.45 -7.76
C PHE A 51 4.14 -1.37 -6.81
N ASP A 52 3.80 -2.66 -6.79
CA ASP A 52 4.46 -3.66 -5.95
C ASP A 52 5.23 -4.63 -6.83
N ALA A 53 6.55 -4.72 -6.66
CA ALA A 53 7.40 -5.57 -7.49
C ALA A 53 7.12 -7.07 -7.31
N ARG A 54 6.33 -7.46 -6.30
CA ARG A 54 5.91 -8.84 -6.05
C ARG A 54 4.52 -9.15 -6.63
N ASP A 55 3.77 -8.13 -7.06
CA ASP A 55 2.42 -8.28 -7.56
C ASP A 55 2.37 -8.08 -9.08
N PRO A 56 1.94 -9.08 -9.87
CA PRO A 56 1.82 -8.93 -11.32
C PRO A 56 0.70 -7.97 -11.76
N ALA A 57 -0.13 -7.45 -10.85
CA ALA A 57 -1.22 -6.52 -11.16
C ALA A 57 -0.75 -5.16 -11.74
N GLY A 58 0.54 -4.83 -11.62
CA GLY A 58 1.09 -3.57 -12.14
C GLY A 58 0.71 -2.37 -11.27
N LEU A 59 0.16 -1.31 -11.88
CA LEU A 59 -0.28 -0.12 -11.14
C LEU A 59 -1.66 -0.38 -10.51
N MET A 60 -1.75 -0.18 -9.21
CA MET A 60 -2.93 -0.48 -8.40
C MET A 60 -3.50 0.80 -7.79
N PRO A 61 -4.56 1.39 -8.38
CA PRO A 61 -5.26 2.55 -7.81
C PRO A 61 -6.07 2.17 -6.58
N ALA A 62 -6.06 3.06 -5.59
CA ALA A 62 -6.88 2.97 -4.39
C ALA A 62 -7.28 4.37 -3.92
N TRP A 63 -8.28 4.42 -3.05
CA TRP A 63 -8.71 5.66 -2.42
C TRP A 63 -9.11 5.41 -0.98
N SER A 64 -8.94 6.42 -0.14
CA SER A 64 -9.52 6.40 1.20
C SER A 64 -10.99 6.81 1.16
N LEU A 65 -11.73 6.45 2.20
CA LEU A 65 -13.12 6.90 2.41
C LEU A 65 -13.21 8.20 3.20
N SER A 66 -12.10 8.66 3.77
CA SER A 66 -12.00 9.86 4.59
C SER A 66 -10.58 10.40 4.58
N ARG A 67 -10.37 11.52 5.30
CA ARG A 67 -9.03 12.06 5.55
C ARG A 67 -8.09 11.15 6.36
N GLY A 68 -8.59 10.04 6.92
CA GLY A 68 -7.85 9.18 7.83
C GLY A 68 -7.89 9.64 9.30
N GLU A 69 -7.22 8.86 10.13
CA GLU A 69 -7.03 9.09 11.58
C GLU A 69 -5.61 9.64 11.83
N LEU A 70 -5.30 9.98 13.09
CA LEU A 70 -4.02 10.62 13.46
C LEU A 70 -2.79 9.81 12.99
N ASN A 71 -2.86 8.48 13.06
CA ASN A 71 -1.75 7.58 12.80
C ASN A 71 -2.09 6.47 11.79
N ARG A 72 -3.21 6.61 11.06
CA ARG A 72 -3.71 5.55 10.19
C ARG A 72 -4.46 6.14 9.00
N ILE A 73 -4.10 5.70 7.80
CA ILE A 73 -4.87 5.94 6.58
C ILE A 73 -5.25 4.58 5.99
N GLU A 74 -6.54 4.37 5.77
CA GLU A 74 -7.07 3.16 5.12
C GLU A 74 -7.44 3.46 3.68
N PHE A 75 -7.09 2.56 2.78
CA PHE A 75 -7.38 2.61 1.35
C PHE A 75 -8.18 1.38 0.93
N SER A 76 -9.12 1.58 0.01
CA SER A 76 -9.79 0.50 -0.71
C SER A 76 -9.33 0.52 -2.16
N PHE A 77 -8.89 -0.63 -2.66
CA PHE A 77 -8.51 -0.80 -4.06
C PHE A 77 -9.74 -1.14 -4.90
N ALA A 78 -9.63 -0.92 -6.21
CA ALA A 78 -10.56 -1.53 -7.15
C ALA A 78 -10.57 -3.07 -6.98
N PRO A 79 -11.74 -3.73 -7.08
CA PRO A 79 -11.82 -5.18 -7.00
C PRO A 79 -10.91 -5.83 -8.06
N THR A 80 -10.24 -6.91 -7.67
CA THR A 80 -9.41 -7.70 -8.58
C THR A 80 -9.79 -9.17 -8.51
N ALA A 81 -9.42 -9.94 -9.52
CA ALA A 81 -9.60 -11.38 -9.55
C ALA A 81 -8.29 -12.07 -9.17
N THR A 82 -8.36 -13.17 -8.42
CA THR A 82 -7.21 -13.99 -8.06
C THR A 82 -7.53 -15.48 -8.19
N VAL A 83 -6.51 -16.32 -8.28
CA VAL A 83 -6.67 -17.78 -8.33
C VAL A 83 -6.66 -18.34 -6.91
N VAL A 84 -7.69 -19.09 -6.56
CA VAL A 84 -7.83 -19.79 -5.27
C VAL A 84 -8.01 -21.27 -5.54
N GLY A 85 -6.96 -22.05 -5.31
CA GLY A 85 -6.94 -23.46 -5.71
C GLY A 85 -7.09 -23.59 -7.23
N ASN A 86 -8.23 -24.11 -7.69
CA ASN A 86 -8.55 -24.30 -9.11
C ASN A 86 -9.65 -23.37 -9.63
N THR A 87 -10.11 -22.39 -8.83
CA THR A 87 -11.13 -21.40 -9.24
C THR A 87 -10.53 -20.00 -9.32
N VAL A 88 -11.22 -19.12 -10.05
CA VAL A 88 -10.95 -17.68 -10.08
C VAL A 88 -12.00 -17.02 -9.21
N GLU A 89 -11.56 -16.31 -8.18
CA GLU A 89 -12.42 -15.61 -7.24
C GLU A 89 -12.16 -14.11 -7.30
N PHE A 90 -13.21 -13.31 -7.07
CA PHE A 90 -13.03 -11.88 -6.82
C PHE A 90 -12.54 -11.66 -5.39
N VAL A 91 -11.63 -10.71 -5.23
CA VAL A 91 -11.14 -10.26 -3.93
C VAL A 91 -11.32 -8.77 -3.77
N ARG A 92 -11.72 -8.39 -2.56
CA ARG A 92 -11.59 -7.01 -2.09
C ARG A 92 -10.21 -6.86 -1.48
N ALA A 93 -9.45 -5.87 -1.94
CA ALA A 93 -8.20 -5.49 -1.30
C ALA A 93 -8.37 -4.18 -0.54
N ARG A 94 -7.94 -4.17 0.72
CA ARG A 94 -7.81 -2.96 1.52
C ARG A 94 -6.39 -2.83 2.03
N GLN A 95 -5.95 -1.61 2.28
CA GLN A 95 -4.63 -1.36 2.81
C GLN A 95 -4.67 -0.34 3.92
N GLU A 96 -3.74 -0.46 4.85
CA GLU A 96 -3.52 0.51 5.91
C GLU A 96 -2.07 0.95 5.91
N ILE A 97 -1.87 2.27 5.91
CA ILE A 97 -0.58 2.87 6.29
C ILE A 97 -0.71 3.31 7.74
N ILE A 98 0.10 2.73 8.62
CA ILE A 98 0.05 2.93 10.07
C ILE A 98 1.37 3.51 10.55
N THR A 99 1.33 4.71 11.11
CA THR A 99 2.47 5.31 11.80
C THR A 99 2.61 4.69 13.19
N LYS A 100 3.79 4.11 13.47
CA LYS A 100 4.10 3.49 14.77
C LYS A 100 4.76 4.48 15.72
N ASP A 101 5.66 5.31 15.21
CA ASP A 101 6.37 6.34 15.95
C ASP A 101 6.89 7.46 15.02
N SER A 102 7.92 8.20 15.45
CA SER A 102 8.49 9.36 14.75
C SER A 102 9.05 9.06 13.36
N ASP A 103 9.40 7.82 13.05
CA ASP A 103 9.98 7.44 11.76
C ASP A 103 9.61 6.03 11.30
N HIS A 104 8.95 5.22 12.12
CA HIS A 104 8.49 3.88 11.74
C HIS A 104 7.06 3.90 11.21
N GLU A 105 6.85 3.21 10.10
CA GLU A 105 5.55 2.95 9.49
C GLU A 105 5.41 1.48 9.10
N VAL A 106 4.15 1.06 9.05
CA VAL A 106 3.75 -0.24 8.51
C VAL A 106 2.69 -0.02 7.44
N ASN A 107 2.94 -0.55 6.24
CA ASN A 107 1.96 -0.65 5.17
C ASN A 107 1.50 -2.12 5.07
N ASP A 108 0.26 -2.37 5.47
CA ASP A 108 -0.38 -3.68 5.48
C ASP A 108 -1.50 -3.74 4.45
N GLN A 109 -1.46 -4.77 3.60
CA GLN A 109 -2.48 -5.03 2.59
C GLN A 109 -3.21 -6.34 2.90
N TYR A 110 -4.51 -6.21 3.10
CA TYR A 110 -5.43 -7.30 3.39
C TYR A 110 -6.26 -7.62 2.17
N PHE A 111 -6.56 -8.90 2.01
CA PHE A 111 -7.47 -9.39 0.98
C PHE A 111 -8.64 -10.10 1.65
N THR A 112 -9.83 -9.92 1.09
CA THR A 112 -11.05 -10.59 1.54
C THR A 112 -11.65 -11.33 0.35
N LEU A 113 -11.91 -12.64 0.51
CA LEU A 113 -12.60 -13.42 -0.52
C LEU A 113 -14.05 -12.96 -0.65
N ALA A 114 -14.51 -12.81 -1.90
CA ALA A 114 -15.91 -12.58 -2.22
C ALA A 114 -16.68 -13.89 -2.46
N ASP A 115 -16.26 -14.99 -1.81
CA ASP A 115 -16.87 -16.33 -1.90
C ASP A 115 -18.10 -16.50 -0.98
N GLY A 116 -18.57 -15.41 -0.38
CA GLY A 116 -19.66 -15.40 0.60
C GLY A 116 -19.24 -15.69 2.04
N THR A 117 -17.99 -16.12 2.29
CA THR A 117 -17.47 -16.33 3.65
C THR A 117 -16.91 -15.04 4.25
N GLY A 118 -16.43 -14.12 3.40
CA GLY A 118 -15.79 -12.89 3.85
C GLY A 118 -14.47 -13.12 4.58
N THR A 119 -13.81 -14.25 4.33
CA THR A 119 -12.53 -14.58 4.97
C THR A 119 -11.46 -13.56 4.57
N GLU A 120 -10.91 -12.85 5.56
CA GLU A 120 -9.84 -11.87 5.38
C GLU A 120 -8.48 -12.45 5.79
N TRP A 121 -7.43 -12.13 5.03
CA TRP A 121 -6.04 -12.42 5.40
C TRP A 121 -5.11 -11.27 5.06
N LEU A 122 -3.99 -11.20 5.78
CA LEU A 122 -2.89 -10.28 5.49
C LEU A 122 -2.06 -10.86 4.34
N GLY A 123 -2.17 -10.29 3.14
CA GLY A 123 -1.39 -10.72 1.99
C GLY A 123 0.02 -10.15 2.00
N HIS A 124 0.14 -8.84 2.25
CA HIS A 124 1.41 -8.14 2.20
C HIS A 124 1.62 -7.24 3.42
N ARG A 125 2.85 -7.20 3.91
CA ARG A 125 3.31 -6.29 4.96
C ARG A 125 4.65 -5.69 4.59
N TYR A 126 4.77 -4.40 4.77
CA TYR A 126 5.99 -3.61 4.68
C TYR A 126 6.19 -2.82 5.96
N ALA A 127 7.19 -3.20 6.77
CA ALA A 127 7.61 -2.41 7.91
C ALA A 127 8.92 -1.68 7.57
N TYR A 128 8.89 -0.35 7.63
CA TYR A 128 9.99 0.49 7.18
C TYR A 128 10.23 1.70 8.09
N VAL A 129 11.46 2.21 8.01
CA VAL A 129 11.87 3.48 8.61
C VAL A 129 11.93 4.55 7.53
N ARG A 130 11.30 5.70 7.75
CA ARG A 130 11.37 6.85 6.85
C ARG A 130 12.77 7.43 6.85
N ARG A 131 13.31 7.69 5.66
CA ARG A 131 14.57 8.38 5.41
C ARG A 131 14.30 9.62 4.56
N SER A 132 14.94 10.72 4.96
CA SER A 132 14.88 12.02 4.26
C SER A 132 15.98 12.10 3.22
#